data_AF-A0A8H6JEL7-F1
#
_entry.id   AF-A0A8H6JEL7-F1
#
_cell.length_a   1.000
_cell.length_b   1.000
_cell.length_c   1.000
_cell.angle_alpha   90.00
_cell.angle_beta   90.00
_cell.angle_gamma   90.00
#
_symmetry.space_group_name_H-M   'P 1'
#
loop_
_entity.id
_entity.type
_entity.pdbx_description
1 polymer ?
#
loop_
_entity_poly.entity_id
_entity_poly.type
_entity_poly.pdbx_seq_one_letter_code
_entity_poly.pdbx_strand_id
1 'polypeptide(L)'
;MQLSKSLLTLLMGFTMASAIALPVPAEAAVAADKKDGNKGSTKAKAADCANAKKLAAGIDDNIKVQEEEQKNVAAIKKIVSSNNPDKAQFDSAKKTLLSTVEKGIKIREDNEKLAKGNGAADGLKTVAQAQQTELKQSKSLKGTKDDMSTIAQLEKEFAGGIDQNKKNKAAALKGC
;
A
#
# COMPACT_ATOMS: atom_id res chain seq x y z
N MET A 1 -39.54 -7.00 -21.14
CA MET A 1 -40.11 -6.56 -19.84
C MET A 1 -39.93 -7.70 -18.84
N GLN A 2 -39.09 -7.51 -17.84
CA GLN A 2 -39.07 -8.18 -16.51
C GLN A 2 -37.89 -7.53 -15.76
N LEU A 3 -38.12 -6.36 -15.17
CA LEU A 3 -38.42 -6.14 -13.74
C LEU A 3 -37.31 -6.66 -12.80
N SER A 4 -36.34 -5.76 -12.63
CA SER A 4 -35.60 -5.43 -11.41
C SER A 4 -35.94 -6.23 -10.15
N LYS A 5 -34.92 -6.87 -9.56
CA LYS A 5 -34.89 -7.16 -8.13
C LYS A 5 -33.63 -6.54 -7.53
N SER A 6 -33.81 -5.35 -6.97
CA SER A 6 -32.87 -4.69 -6.08
C SER A 6 -32.61 -5.58 -4.87
N LEU A 7 -31.33 -5.86 -4.58
CA LEU A 7 -30.94 -6.33 -3.25
C LEU A 7 -30.15 -5.21 -2.58
N LEU A 8 -30.88 -4.49 -1.73
CA LEU A 8 -30.47 -3.47 -0.80
C LEU A 8 -29.69 -4.17 0.34
N THR A 9 -28.35 -4.13 0.31
CA THR A 9 -27.55 -4.63 1.44
C THR A 9 -27.28 -3.49 2.42
N LEU A 10 -27.99 -3.62 3.53
CA LEU A 10 -28.00 -2.89 4.79
C LEU A 10 -26.61 -2.46 5.31
N LEU A 11 -26.39 -1.15 5.41
CA LEU A 11 -25.34 -0.54 6.24
C LEU A 11 -25.64 -0.82 7.72
N MET A 12 -24.86 -1.68 8.35
CA MET A 12 -24.82 -1.76 9.81
C MET A 12 -23.89 -0.66 10.35
N GLY A 13 -24.51 0.35 10.95
CA GLY A 13 -23.83 1.38 11.72
C GLY A 13 -23.20 0.80 12.98
N PHE A 14 -21.96 1.20 13.26
CA PHE A 14 -21.30 0.96 14.54
C PHE A 14 -21.49 2.22 15.40
N THR A 15 -22.37 2.13 16.39
CA THR A 15 -22.55 3.16 17.43
C THR A 15 -21.52 2.99 18.55
N MET A 16 -21.02 4.15 19.00
CA MET A 16 -20.08 4.41 20.09
C MET A 16 -20.52 3.85 21.46
N ALA A 17 -19.55 3.52 22.32
CA ALA A 17 -19.37 4.12 23.66
C ALA A 17 -18.38 3.33 24.53
N SER A 18 -17.54 4.06 25.28
CA SER A 18 -16.87 3.77 26.57
C SER A 18 -15.40 4.21 26.50
N ALA A 19 -14.81 4.92 27.45
CA ALA A 19 -15.28 5.55 28.68
C ALA A 19 -14.26 6.65 29.04
N ILE A 20 -14.72 7.63 29.82
CA ILE A 20 -13.92 8.72 30.40
C ILE A 20 -13.03 8.13 31.51
N ALA A 21 -11.73 8.37 31.45
CA ALA A 21 -10.84 8.32 32.61
C ALA A 21 -10.15 9.69 32.75
N LEU A 22 -10.46 10.38 33.85
CA LEU A 22 -9.86 11.63 34.29
C LEU A 22 -8.47 11.39 34.95
N PRO A 23 -7.66 12.44 35.17
CA PRO A 23 -6.20 12.32 35.32
C PRO A 23 -5.77 12.07 36.77
N VAL A 24 -4.65 11.36 36.93
CA VAL A 24 -3.90 11.29 38.20
C VAL A 24 -2.58 12.05 38.01
N PRO A 25 -2.28 13.09 38.80
CA PRO A 25 -0.94 13.63 38.93
C PRO A 25 -0.24 13.02 40.16
N ALA A 26 0.98 12.54 40.00
CA ALA A 26 1.98 12.51 41.08
C ALA A 26 3.37 12.25 40.50
N GLU A 27 4.26 13.18 40.80
CA GLU A 27 5.68 13.18 40.49
C GLU A 27 6.41 12.00 41.12
N ALA A 28 7.36 11.43 40.38
CA ALA A 28 8.51 10.73 40.94
C ALA A 28 9.74 11.11 40.11
N ALA A 29 10.38 12.20 40.52
CA ALA A 29 11.74 12.50 40.15
C ALA A 29 12.69 11.60 40.96
N VAL A 30 13.44 10.74 40.28
CA VAL A 30 14.75 10.15 40.64
C VAL A 30 15.17 9.30 39.42
N ALA A 31 16.38 9.28 38.89
CA ALA A 31 17.63 9.91 39.23
C ALA A 31 18.38 10.12 37.91
N ALA A 32 19.17 11.19 37.84
CA ALA A 32 20.21 11.32 36.83
C ALA A 32 21.23 10.20 37.05
N ASP A 33 21.28 9.22 36.15
CA ASP A 33 22.44 8.35 36.03
C ASP A 33 23.37 8.86 34.93
N LYS A 34 24.65 8.76 35.24
CA LYS A 34 25.77 9.45 34.62
C LYS A 34 26.00 8.97 33.20
N LYS A 35 26.50 9.93 32.41
CA LYS A 35 27.43 9.77 31.28
C LYS A 35 28.08 8.37 31.22
N ASP A 36 27.81 7.67 30.12
CA ASP A 36 28.85 6.91 29.45
C ASP A 36 28.98 7.40 28.01
N GLY A 37 30.20 7.83 27.68
CA GLY A 37 30.55 8.43 26.40
C GLY A 37 30.50 7.41 25.28
N ASN A 38 29.33 7.18 24.67
CA ASN A 38 29.24 6.40 23.45
C ASN A 38 29.48 7.29 22.22
N LYS A 39 30.76 7.58 21.92
CA LYS A 39 31.21 8.11 20.62
C LYS A 39 30.94 7.15 19.44
N GLY A 40 30.36 5.97 19.68
CA GLY A 40 29.83 5.06 18.66
C GLY A 40 28.34 5.24 18.34
N SER A 41 27.56 5.95 19.17
CA SER A 41 26.09 6.07 19.00
C SER A 41 25.66 7.02 17.88
N THR A 42 26.41 8.09 17.64
CA THR A 42 26.06 9.11 16.65
C THR A 42 26.27 8.63 15.22
N LYS A 43 27.31 7.82 14.98
CA LYS A 43 27.58 7.25 13.65
C LYS A 43 26.62 6.11 13.31
N ALA A 44 26.25 5.27 14.28
CA ALA A 44 25.23 4.24 14.11
C ALA A 44 23.85 4.87 13.81
N LYS A 45 23.42 5.84 14.62
CA LYS A 45 22.17 6.58 14.40
C LYS A 45 22.14 7.32 13.06
N ALA A 46 23.26 7.92 12.64
CA ALA A 46 23.35 8.59 11.33
C ALA A 46 23.29 7.59 10.16
N ALA A 47 23.90 6.41 10.28
CA ALA A 47 23.82 5.35 9.28
C ALA A 47 22.41 4.77 9.19
N ASP A 48 21.73 4.59 10.32
CA ASP A 48 20.33 4.16 10.38
C ASP A 48 19.42 5.16 9.67
N CYS A 49 19.68 6.47 9.82
CA CYS A 49 18.94 7.50 9.11
C CYS A 49 19.25 7.61 7.62
N ALA A 50 20.46 7.26 7.19
CA ALA A 50 20.76 7.14 5.77
C ALA A 50 19.97 5.98 5.14
N ASN A 51 19.89 4.83 5.82
CA ASN A 51 19.10 3.69 5.36
C ASN A 51 17.61 3.97 5.39
N ALA A 52 17.09 4.62 6.44
CA ALA A 52 15.71 5.07 6.53
C ALA A 52 15.31 5.98 5.35
N LYS A 53 16.18 6.94 4.98
CA LYS A 53 15.95 7.82 3.82
C LYS A 53 15.97 7.07 2.49
N LYS A 54 16.88 6.11 2.32
CA LYS A 54 16.89 5.24 1.13
C LYS A 54 15.62 4.40 1.03
N LEU A 55 15.19 3.82 2.15
CA LEU A 55 13.94 3.08 2.24
C LEU A 55 12.74 3.97 1.90
N ALA A 56 12.67 5.18 2.46
CA ALA A 56 11.61 6.13 2.15
C ALA A 56 11.56 6.52 0.66
N ALA A 57 12.72 6.69 0.02
CA ALA A 57 12.80 6.96 -1.42
C ALA A 57 12.32 5.77 -2.26
N GLY A 58 12.70 4.55 -1.91
CA GLY A 58 12.18 3.35 -2.57
C GLY A 58 10.68 3.14 -2.36
N ILE A 59 10.14 3.54 -1.20
CA ILE A 59 8.69 3.56 -0.95
C ILE A 59 7.99 4.61 -1.83
N ASP A 60 8.58 5.78 -2.03
CA ASP A 60 8.06 6.78 -2.98
C ASP A 60 8.01 6.24 -4.41
N ASP A 61 9.04 5.50 -4.84
CA ASP A 61 9.04 4.87 -6.15
C ASP A 61 7.97 3.78 -6.26
N ASN A 62 7.65 3.08 -5.18
CA ASN A 62 6.48 2.21 -5.17
C ASN A 62 5.16 2.95 -5.32
N ILE A 63 4.98 4.06 -4.62
CA ILE A 63 3.76 4.87 -4.71
C ILE A 63 3.54 5.33 -6.17
N LYS A 64 4.59 5.84 -6.83
CA LYS A 64 4.53 6.23 -8.24
C LYS A 64 4.12 5.07 -9.14
N VAL A 65 4.66 3.88 -8.90
CA VAL A 65 4.28 2.69 -9.67
C VAL A 65 2.81 2.33 -9.43
N GLN A 66 2.31 2.42 -8.20
CA GLN A 66 0.88 2.16 -7.93
C GLN A 66 -0.04 3.22 -8.56
N GLU A 67 0.42 4.47 -8.70
CA GLU A 67 -0.29 5.48 -9.48
C GLU A 67 -0.32 5.14 -10.99
N GLU A 68 0.76 4.54 -11.52
CA GLU A 68 0.77 3.96 -12.88
C GLU A 68 -0.20 2.77 -12.98
N GLU A 69 -0.24 1.88 -11.98
CA GLU A 69 -1.18 0.75 -11.91
C GLU A 69 -2.65 1.22 -11.97
N GLN A 70 -3.00 2.29 -11.23
CA GLN A 70 -4.33 2.89 -11.29
C GLN A 70 -4.67 3.42 -12.69
N LYS A 71 -3.73 4.11 -13.35
CA LYS A 71 -3.91 4.59 -14.73
C LYS A 71 -4.12 3.44 -15.71
N ASN A 72 -3.34 2.36 -15.56
CA ASN A 72 -3.43 1.18 -16.40
C ASN A 72 -4.79 0.47 -16.25
N VAL A 73 -5.28 0.30 -15.02
CA VAL A 73 -6.61 -0.29 -14.77
C VAL A 73 -7.73 0.60 -15.30
N ALA A 74 -7.63 1.92 -15.13
CA ALA A 74 -8.61 2.85 -15.70
C ALA A 74 -8.65 2.76 -17.24
N ALA A 75 -7.51 2.56 -17.90
CA ALA A 75 -7.44 2.34 -19.34
C ALA A 75 -8.14 1.02 -19.74
N ILE A 76 -7.86 -0.07 -19.03
CA ILE A 76 -8.54 -1.36 -19.25
C ILE A 76 -10.05 -1.22 -19.04
N LYS A 77 -10.48 -0.56 -17.97
CA LYS A 77 -11.89 -0.28 -17.66
C LYS A 77 -12.59 0.42 -18.82
N LYS A 78 -11.95 1.44 -19.41
CA LYS A 78 -12.48 2.15 -20.59
C LYS A 78 -12.65 1.21 -21.80
N ILE A 79 -11.68 0.34 -22.06
CA ILE A 79 -11.74 -0.62 -23.17
C ILE A 79 -12.89 -1.60 -22.98
N VAL A 80 -12.96 -2.27 -21.82
CA VAL A 80 -13.97 -3.31 -21.57
C VAL A 80 -15.38 -2.75 -21.40
N SER A 81 -15.52 -1.48 -21.01
CA SER A 81 -16.82 -0.81 -20.89
C SER A 81 -17.42 -0.44 -22.25
N SER A 82 -16.63 -0.46 -23.33
CA SER A 82 -17.13 -0.14 -24.67
C SER A 82 -18.14 -1.18 -25.17
N ASN A 83 -18.94 -0.82 -26.17
CA ASN A 83 -19.92 -1.74 -26.76
C ASN A 83 -19.26 -2.88 -27.56
N ASN A 84 -18.06 -2.64 -28.09
CA ASN A 84 -17.27 -3.63 -28.81
C ASN A 84 -15.80 -3.51 -28.38
N PRO A 85 -15.41 -4.14 -27.26
CA PRO A 85 -14.03 -4.08 -26.77
C PRO A 85 -13.03 -4.56 -27.81
N ASP A 86 -12.06 -3.70 -28.14
CA ASP A 86 -10.96 -4.07 -29.02
C ASP A 86 -9.99 -4.99 -28.27
N LYS A 87 -9.91 -6.24 -28.72
CA LYS A 87 -9.07 -7.27 -28.10
C LYS A 87 -7.59 -6.92 -28.16
N ALA A 88 -7.09 -6.34 -29.25
CA ALA A 88 -5.68 -5.99 -29.38
C ALA A 88 -5.31 -4.82 -28.44
N GLN A 89 -6.20 -3.82 -28.32
CA GLN A 89 -6.03 -2.75 -27.35
C GLN A 89 -6.07 -3.28 -25.91
N PHE A 90 -6.99 -4.20 -25.61
CA PHE A 90 -7.06 -4.86 -24.31
C PHE A 90 -5.77 -5.63 -23.99
N ASP A 91 -5.31 -6.50 -24.90
CA ASP A 91 -4.12 -7.32 -24.69
C ASP A 91 -2.87 -6.46 -24.44
N SER A 92 -2.76 -5.34 -25.18
CA SER A 92 -1.70 -4.35 -24.99
C SER A 92 -1.78 -3.67 -23.62
N ALA A 93 -2.96 -3.18 -23.24
CA ALA A 93 -3.18 -2.54 -21.94
C ALA A 93 -2.94 -3.51 -20.77
N LYS A 94 -3.36 -4.77 -20.90
CA LYS A 94 -3.12 -5.84 -19.92
C LYS A 94 -1.62 -6.13 -19.78
N LYS A 95 -0.88 -6.21 -20.89
CA LYS A 95 0.58 -6.40 -20.84
C LYS A 95 1.27 -5.26 -20.09
N THR A 96 0.85 -4.01 -20.33
CA THR A 96 1.36 -2.84 -19.61
C THR A 96 1.04 -2.94 -18.12
N LEU A 97 -0.20 -3.27 -17.74
CA LEU A 97 -0.58 -3.47 -16.34
C LEU A 97 0.31 -4.52 -15.66
N LEU A 98 0.47 -5.70 -16.27
CA LEU A 98 1.27 -6.79 -15.70
C LEU A 98 2.73 -6.37 -15.49
N SER A 99 3.33 -5.69 -16.48
CA SER A 99 4.70 -5.20 -16.37
C SER A 99 4.85 -4.17 -15.24
N THR A 100 3.87 -3.29 -15.06
CA THR A 100 3.86 -2.29 -13.97
C THR A 100 3.72 -2.97 -12.61
N VAL A 101 2.82 -3.95 -12.46
CA VAL A 101 2.65 -4.71 -11.20
C VAL A 101 3.94 -5.47 -10.84
N GLU A 102 4.57 -6.13 -11.80
CA GLU A 102 5.84 -6.84 -11.60
C GLU A 102 6.99 -5.88 -11.21
N LYS A 103 7.08 -4.71 -11.85
CA LYS A 103 8.02 -3.64 -11.46
C LYS A 103 7.79 -3.22 -10.02
N GLY A 104 6.52 -3.02 -9.63
CA GLY A 104 6.17 -2.66 -8.26
C GLY A 104 6.61 -3.72 -7.25
N ILE A 105 6.35 -5.00 -7.53
CA ILE A 105 6.78 -6.14 -6.69
C ILE A 105 8.29 -6.10 -6.49
N LYS A 106 9.07 -5.95 -7.57
CA LYS A 106 10.53 -5.91 -7.47
C LYS A 106 11.03 -4.77 -6.57
N ILE A 107 10.47 -3.57 -6.71
CA ILE A 107 10.83 -2.42 -5.85
C ILE A 107 10.55 -2.75 -4.38
N ARG A 108 9.45 -3.47 -4.07
CA ARG A 108 9.09 -3.85 -2.70
C ARG A 108 10.04 -4.87 -2.11
N GLU A 109 10.41 -5.88 -2.88
CA GLU A 109 11.42 -6.85 -2.45
C GLU A 109 12.75 -6.15 -2.11
N ASP A 110 13.12 -5.11 -2.87
CA ASP A 110 14.30 -4.30 -2.58
C ASP A 110 14.11 -3.43 -1.31
N ASN A 111 12.91 -2.87 -1.09
CA ASN A 111 12.55 -2.14 0.13
C ASN A 111 12.54 -3.03 1.38
N GLU A 112 12.01 -4.25 1.30
CA GLU A 112 11.97 -5.21 2.41
C GLU A 112 13.39 -5.58 2.89
N LYS A 113 14.36 -5.68 1.98
CA LYS A 113 15.78 -5.91 2.32
C LYS A 113 16.36 -4.76 3.16
N LEU A 114 15.93 -3.52 2.88
CA LEU A 114 16.36 -2.31 3.58
C LEU A 114 15.61 -2.09 4.91
N ALA A 115 14.42 -2.67 5.06
CA ALA A 115 13.55 -2.46 6.22
C ALA A 115 13.89 -3.33 7.44
N LYS A 116 14.97 -4.13 7.41
CA LYS A 116 15.36 -4.97 8.55
C LYS A 116 15.61 -4.12 9.80
N GLY A 117 14.82 -4.34 10.85
CA GLY A 117 14.90 -3.57 12.10
C GLY A 117 14.26 -2.18 12.03
N ASN A 118 13.59 -1.85 10.92
CA ASN A 118 12.87 -0.60 10.73
C ASN A 118 11.36 -0.78 10.94
N GLY A 119 10.68 0.25 11.48
CA GLY A 119 9.23 0.21 11.78
C GLY A 119 8.31 0.04 10.56
N ALA A 120 8.82 0.16 9.33
CA ALA A 120 8.07 -0.06 8.10
C ALA A 120 7.96 -1.55 7.70
N ALA A 121 8.72 -2.46 8.33
CA ALA A 121 8.86 -3.84 7.87
C ALA A 121 7.52 -4.61 7.76
N ASP A 122 6.69 -4.57 8.80
CA ASP A 122 5.42 -5.31 8.82
C ASP A 122 4.42 -4.76 7.80
N GLY A 123 4.41 -3.43 7.63
CA GLY A 123 3.57 -2.78 6.65
C GLY A 123 4.00 -3.07 5.21
N LEU A 124 5.31 -3.20 4.95
CA LEU A 124 5.82 -3.62 3.63
C LEU A 124 5.42 -5.07 3.31
N LYS A 125 5.50 -5.97 4.30
CA LYS A 125 5.07 -7.37 4.15
C LYS A 125 3.58 -7.49 3.84
N THR A 126 2.75 -6.68 4.48
CA THR A 126 1.30 -6.62 4.20
C THR A 126 1.04 -6.23 2.74
N VAL A 127 1.77 -5.22 2.24
CA VAL A 127 1.66 -4.75 0.86
C VAL A 127 2.15 -5.82 -0.13
N ALA A 128 3.25 -6.52 0.18
CA ALA A 128 3.78 -7.59 -0.66
C ALA A 128 2.78 -8.75 -0.85
N GLN A 129 2.07 -9.12 0.21
CA GLN A 129 1.01 -10.14 0.15
C GLN A 129 -0.17 -9.70 -0.72
N ALA A 130 -0.56 -8.42 -0.64
CA ALA A 130 -1.62 -7.86 -1.48
C ALA A 130 -1.27 -7.97 -2.97
N GLN A 131 -0.02 -7.71 -3.36
CA GLN A 131 0.36 -7.74 -4.79
C GLN A 131 0.39 -9.10 -5.44
N GLN A 132 0.61 -10.16 -4.66
CA GLN A 132 0.45 -11.50 -5.19
C GLN A 132 -1.02 -11.76 -5.57
N THR A 133 -1.96 -11.13 -4.86
CA THR A 133 -3.39 -11.15 -5.20
C THR A 133 -3.68 -10.25 -6.41
N GLU A 134 -3.18 -9.02 -6.42
CA GLU A 134 -3.35 -8.06 -7.54
C GLU A 134 -2.77 -8.63 -8.85
N LEU A 135 -1.61 -9.31 -8.81
CA LEU A 135 -1.02 -9.95 -9.98
C LEU A 135 -1.89 -11.10 -10.52
N LYS A 136 -2.46 -11.93 -9.62
CA LYS A 136 -3.38 -13.01 -10.01
C LYS A 136 -4.65 -12.44 -10.63
N GLN A 137 -5.24 -11.41 -10.02
CA GLN A 137 -6.41 -10.71 -10.54
C GLN A 137 -6.11 -10.09 -11.92
N SER A 138 -4.99 -9.38 -12.06
CA SER A 138 -4.54 -8.79 -13.33
C SER A 138 -4.36 -9.83 -14.43
N LYS A 139 -3.78 -11.00 -14.10
CA LYS A 139 -3.64 -12.13 -15.04
C LYS A 139 -4.99 -12.73 -15.44
N SER A 140 -5.99 -12.70 -14.54
CA SER A 140 -7.32 -13.30 -14.77
C SER A 140 -8.22 -12.51 -15.73
N LEU A 141 -7.92 -11.22 -15.98
CA LEU A 141 -8.72 -10.35 -16.85
C LEU A 141 -8.84 -10.93 -18.27
N LYS A 142 -10.05 -10.95 -18.82
CA LYS A 142 -10.38 -11.55 -20.13
C LYS A 142 -10.62 -10.54 -21.24
N GLY A 143 -10.81 -9.26 -20.89
CA GLY A 143 -11.12 -8.18 -21.81
C GLY A 143 -12.60 -8.05 -22.10
N THR A 144 -13.45 -8.50 -21.18
CA THR A 144 -14.91 -8.44 -21.32
C THR A 144 -15.55 -7.66 -20.18
N LYS A 145 -16.84 -7.33 -20.32
CA LYS A 145 -17.61 -6.64 -19.27
C LYS A 145 -17.74 -7.44 -17.98
N ASP A 146 -17.51 -8.75 -18.01
CA ASP A 146 -17.52 -9.61 -16.82
C ASP A 146 -16.35 -9.27 -15.87
N ASP A 147 -15.28 -8.67 -16.38
CA ASP A 147 -14.12 -8.27 -15.60
C ASP A 147 -14.38 -7.04 -14.71
N MET A 148 -15.52 -6.36 -14.85
CA MET A 148 -15.78 -5.08 -14.18
C MET A 148 -15.68 -5.15 -12.65
N SER A 149 -16.06 -6.28 -12.05
CA SER A 149 -15.92 -6.49 -10.60
C SER A 149 -14.45 -6.60 -10.18
N THR A 150 -13.67 -7.40 -10.90
CA THR A 150 -12.21 -7.53 -10.70
C THR A 150 -11.49 -6.21 -10.92
N ILE A 151 -11.87 -5.44 -11.94
CA ILE A 151 -11.31 -4.12 -12.24
C ILE A 151 -11.57 -3.15 -11.08
N ALA A 152 -12.81 -3.09 -10.57
CA ALA A 152 -13.13 -2.23 -9.43
C ALA A 152 -12.38 -2.64 -8.15
N GLN A 153 -12.18 -3.96 -7.95
CA GLN A 153 -11.37 -4.47 -6.86
C GLN A 153 -9.90 -4.06 -7.00
N LEU A 154 -9.30 -4.19 -8.18
CA LEU A 154 -7.94 -3.72 -8.46
C LEU A 154 -7.77 -2.22 -8.21
N GLU A 155 -8.72 -1.37 -8.65
CA GLU A 155 -8.69 0.07 -8.38
C GLU A 155 -8.61 0.37 -6.88
N LYS A 156 -9.40 -0.37 -6.08
CA LYS A 156 -9.43 -0.24 -4.61
C LYS A 156 -8.16 -0.77 -3.96
N GLU A 157 -7.66 -1.92 -4.39
CA GLU A 157 -6.43 -2.54 -3.87
C GLU A 157 -5.21 -1.64 -4.11
N PHE A 158 -5.05 -1.11 -5.33
CA PHE A 158 -3.97 -0.17 -5.62
C PHE A 158 -4.08 1.12 -4.81
N ALA A 159 -5.29 1.67 -4.62
CA ALA A 159 -5.50 2.82 -3.74
C ALA A 159 -5.09 2.53 -2.27
N GLY A 160 -5.54 1.39 -1.74
CA GLY A 160 -5.21 0.94 -0.39
C GLY A 160 -3.71 0.68 -0.22
N GLY A 161 -3.05 0.13 -1.24
CA GLY A 161 -1.61 -0.07 -1.30
C GLY A 161 -0.84 1.25 -1.23
N ILE A 162 -1.29 2.28 -1.94
CA ILE A 162 -0.70 3.63 -1.88
C ILE A 162 -0.78 4.19 -0.46
N ASP A 163 -1.96 4.09 0.17
CA ASP A 163 -2.15 4.61 1.52
C ASP A 163 -1.34 3.84 2.57
N GLN A 164 -1.20 2.52 2.41
CA GLN A 164 -0.31 1.74 3.26
C GLN A 164 1.16 2.11 3.04
N ASN A 165 1.59 2.37 1.80
CA ASN A 165 2.96 2.83 1.53
C ASN A 165 3.24 4.21 2.13
N LYS A 166 2.29 5.14 2.13
CA LYS A 166 2.43 6.43 2.84
C LYS A 166 2.67 6.22 4.34
N LYS A 167 1.94 5.30 4.97
CA LYS A 167 2.16 4.92 6.39
C LYS A 167 3.53 4.29 6.59
N ASN A 168 3.93 3.38 5.70
CA ASN A 168 5.25 2.73 5.75
C ASN A 168 6.37 3.75 5.61
N LYS A 169 6.23 4.75 4.74
CA LYS A 169 7.20 5.85 4.60
C LYS A 169 7.34 6.65 5.88
N ALA A 170 6.23 7.02 6.52
CA ALA A 170 6.27 7.72 7.80
C ALA A 170 6.93 6.87 8.89
N ALA A 171 6.62 5.58 8.95
CA ALA A 171 7.26 4.64 9.86
C ALA A 171 8.76 4.47 9.57
N ALA A 172 9.15 4.47 8.30
CA ALA A 172 10.54 4.34 7.88
C ALA A 172 11.42 5.48 8.42
N LEU A 173 10.87 6.69 8.43
CA LEU A 173 11.56 7.89 8.86
C LEU A 173 11.44 8.16 10.37
N LYS A 174 10.63 7.41 11.11
CA LYS A 174 10.41 7.66 12.54
C LYS A 174 11.70 7.45 13.34
N GLY A 175 12.13 8.47 14.09
CA GLY A 175 13.36 8.42 14.90
C GLY A 175 14.62 8.87 14.15
N CYS A 176 14.43 9.21 12.87
CA CYS A 176 15.26 10.06 12.04
C CYS A 176 14.56 11.40 11.80
#